data_AF-A0A1U7LUI6-F1
#
_entry.id   AF-A0A1U7LUI6-F1
#
_cell.length_a   1.000
_cell.length_b   1.000
_cell.length_c   1.000
_cell.angle_alpha   90.00
_cell.angle_beta   90.00
_cell.angle_gamma   90.00
#
_symmetry.space_group_name_H-M   'P 1'
#
loop_
_entity.id
_entity.type
_entity.pdbx_description
1 polymer ?
#
loop_
_entity_poly.entity_id
_entity_poly.type
_entity_poly.pdbx_seq_one_letter_code
_entity_poly.pdbx_strand_id
1 'polypeptide(L)'
;MSGKPFLRSSSNVETPILPQPAFPAATKFKNPIKEFTKVQKNPTTFTPRHDPTAENALVMPRPKSSQGKPVVDVVVDPYLSQKLRPHQREGVKFLYECIMGMKEYDGRGAVLADEMGLGKTLQTIALLWTLLKQNPFPNQGPIIKRALINWKREFRKWLGNERLGIFAADLKANVNDFKIGRIYQVMIIGYEKVCRECTSLTYSFVLFRMT
;
A
#
# COMPACT_ATOMS: atom_id res chain seq x y z
N MET A 1 -78.53 44.30 9.81
CA MET A 1 -78.17 44.93 8.51
C MET A 1 -77.17 46.04 8.78
N SER A 2 -76.28 46.28 7.83
CA SER A 2 -75.20 47.28 7.85
C SER A 2 -73.95 46.89 8.64
N GLY A 3 -73.19 45.95 8.06
CA GLY A 3 -71.75 46.01 8.17
C GLY A 3 -71.23 47.02 7.15
N LYS A 4 -70.30 47.88 7.56
CA LYS A 4 -69.36 48.51 6.65
C LYS A 4 -67.97 48.63 7.29
N PRO A 5 -66.92 48.62 6.45
CA PRO A 5 -65.61 48.08 6.79
C PRO A 5 -64.53 49.16 6.79
N PHE A 6 -63.29 48.72 7.02
CA PHE A 6 -62.05 49.37 6.60
C PHE A 6 -61.60 50.61 7.40
N LEU A 7 -60.45 50.52 8.08
CA LEU A 7 -59.24 51.28 7.70
C LEU A 7 -58.03 50.90 8.55
N ARG A 8 -56.89 51.16 7.92
CA ARG A 8 -55.49 50.82 8.16
C ARG A 8 -54.85 51.73 9.22
N SER A 9 -53.93 51.16 10.01
CA SER A 9 -52.81 51.73 10.80
C SER A 9 -53.03 53.08 11.52
N SER A 10 -52.79 53.21 12.82
CA SER A 10 -51.45 53.13 13.44
C SER A 10 -51.55 53.52 14.92
N SER A 11 -50.78 52.88 15.80
CA SER A 11 -50.25 53.51 17.02
C SER A 11 -49.32 52.54 17.75
N ASN A 12 -48.21 53.11 18.23
CA ASN A 12 -47.12 52.46 18.95
C ASN A 12 -47.60 51.66 20.16
N VAL A 13 -47.12 50.42 20.27
CA VAL A 13 -46.95 49.78 21.58
C VAL A 13 -45.50 49.31 21.68
N GLU A 14 -44.74 50.12 22.39
CA GLU A 14 -43.40 49.87 22.88
C GLU A 14 -43.47 48.63 23.81
N THR A 15 -42.84 47.52 23.40
CA THR A 15 -42.63 46.38 24.29
C THR A 15 -41.15 46.26 24.66
N PRO A 16 -40.84 45.89 25.90
CA PRO A 16 -39.57 46.20 26.55
C PRO A 16 -38.44 45.35 25.99
N ILE A 17 -37.25 45.94 25.83
CA ILE A 17 -36.03 45.23 25.45
C ILE A 17 -35.68 44.28 26.60
N LEU A 18 -35.95 42.99 26.43
CA LEU A 18 -35.37 41.95 27.28
C LEU A 18 -33.85 41.94 27.05
N PRO A 19 -33.01 41.90 28.11
CA PRO A 19 -31.57 41.76 27.94
C PRO A 19 -31.29 40.46 27.19
N GLN A 20 -30.68 40.55 26.00
CA GLN A 20 -30.20 39.36 25.31
C GLN A 20 -29.10 38.72 26.16
N PRO A 21 -29.12 37.40 26.40
CA PRO A 21 -28.01 36.74 27.06
C PRO A 21 -26.77 36.91 26.16
N ALA A 22 -25.74 37.57 26.69
CA ALA A 22 -24.46 37.66 26.02
C ALA A 22 -23.90 36.24 25.88
N PHE A 23 -23.92 35.69 24.66
CA PHE A 23 -23.22 34.44 24.39
C PHE A 23 -21.72 34.68 24.63
N PRO A 24 -21.06 33.91 25.51
CA PRO A 24 -19.63 34.05 25.70
C PRO A 24 -18.93 33.81 24.35
N ALA A 25 -18.04 34.72 23.99
CA ALA A 25 -17.30 34.69 22.74
C ALA A 25 -16.69 33.30 22.51
N ALA A 26 -16.89 32.76 21.31
CA ALA A 26 -16.44 31.43 20.92
C ALA A 26 -14.99 31.19 21.37
N THR A 27 -14.81 30.33 22.38
CA THR A 27 -13.49 29.84 22.75
C THR A 27 -12.96 29.04 21.57
N LYS A 28 -11.94 29.60 20.89
CA LYS A 28 -11.22 28.93 19.80
C LYS A 28 -10.88 27.51 20.24
N PHE A 29 -11.51 26.53 19.58
CA PHE A 29 -11.22 25.12 19.77
C PHE A 29 -9.74 24.89 19.45
N LYS A 30 -8.92 24.67 20.48
CA LYS A 30 -7.50 24.35 20.31
C LYS A 30 -7.39 22.85 20.09
N ASN A 31 -7.06 22.44 18.86
CA ASN A 31 -6.78 21.05 18.54
C ASN A 31 -5.61 20.53 19.40
N PRO A 32 -5.81 19.54 20.29
CA PRO A 32 -4.78 19.06 21.22
C PRO A 32 -3.72 18.14 20.57
N ILE A 33 -3.76 17.95 19.25
CA ILE A 33 -2.91 16.99 18.52
C ILE A 33 -1.81 17.71 17.72
N LYS A 34 -1.14 18.70 18.33
CA LYS A 34 0.09 19.28 17.75
C LYS A 34 1.32 19.14 18.66
N GLU A 35 1.16 18.72 19.91
CA GLU A 35 2.28 18.75 20.87
C GLU A 35 3.04 17.42 20.98
N PHE A 36 2.49 16.29 20.51
CA PHE A 36 3.20 15.00 20.52
C PHE A 36 3.81 14.56 19.18
N THR A 37 3.62 15.32 18.10
CA THR A 37 4.27 15.01 16.83
C THR A 37 5.26 16.10 16.50
N LYS A 38 6.41 16.10 17.20
CA LYS A 38 7.65 16.60 16.60
C LYS A 38 7.95 15.70 15.41
N VAL A 39 7.33 15.98 14.25
CA VAL A 39 7.86 15.51 12.97
C VAL A 39 9.20 16.22 12.83
N GLN A 40 10.26 15.54 13.22
CA GLN A 40 11.62 15.95 12.88
C GLN A 40 11.71 15.94 11.36
N LYS A 41 11.57 17.12 10.76
CA LYS A 41 12.09 17.37 9.42
C LYS A 41 13.49 17.93 9.62
N ASN A 42 14.51 17.08 9.37
CA ASN A 42 15.89 17.42 9.04
C ASN A 42 16.60 16.14 8.47
N PRO A 43 17.64 16.26 7.63
CA PRO A 43 17.68 15.62 6.31
C PRO A 43 18.49 14.30 6.21
N THR A 44 18.16 13.49 5.18
CA THR A 44 19.06 12.54 4.48
C THR A 44 19.78 11.42 5.27
N THR A 45 19.11 10.72 6.18
CA THR A 45 19.55 9.34 6.49
C THR A 45 18.56 8.37 5.87
N PHE A 46 18.96 7.75 4.76
CA PHE A 46 18.15 6.71 4.14
C PHE A 46 18.28 5.43 4.97
N THR A 47 17.44 5.32 6.00
CA THR A 47 17.42 4.17 6.89
C THR A 47 16.58 3.04 6.27
N PRO A 48 17.04 1.78 6.36
CA PRO A 48 16.27 0.64 5.92
C PRO A 48 15.00 0.50 6.75
N ARG A 49 13.94 -0.06 6.13
CA ARG A 49 12.64 -0.23 6.80
C ARG A 49 12.70 -1.18 8.00
N HIS A 50 13.56 -2.19 7.92
CA HIS A 50 13.81 -3.16 8.98
C HIS A 50 15.30 -3.18 9.29
N ASP A 51 15.64 -3.55 10.52
CA ASP A 51 17.02 -3.59 10.97
C ASP A 51 17.82 -4.67 10.22
N PRO A 52 18.89 -4.30 9.47
CA PRO A 52 19.72 -5.25 8.75
C PRO A 52 20.64 -6.07 9.67
N THR A 53 20.87 -5.61 10.90
CA THR A 53 21.76 -6.26 11.88
C THR A 53 21.05 -7.24 12.81
N ALA A 54 19.73 -7.29 12.75
CA ALA A 54 18.93 -8.19 13.57
C ALA A 54 19.27 -9.66 13.29
N GLU A 55 19.17 -10.49 14.32
CA GLU A 55 19.35 -11.93 14.21
C GLU A 55 18.35 -12.51 13.19
N ASN A 56 18.83 -13.32 12.24
CA ASN A 56 18.04 -13.85 11.14
C ASN A 56 17.41 -12.78 10.21
N ALA A 57 17.97 -11.58 10.13
CA ALA A 57 17.63 -10.64 9.05
C ALA A 57 17.99 -11.24 7.69
N LEU A 58 17.05 -11.15 6.73
CA LEU A 58 17.29 -11.55 5.35
C LEU A 58 17.48 -10.28 4.50
N VAL A 59 18.74 -9.87 4.36
CA VAL A 59 19.14 -8.71 3.57
C VAL A 59 19.27 -9.10 2.09
N MET A 60 18.71 -8.29 1.21
CA MET A 60 18.78 -8.46 -0.25
C MET A 60 20.10 -7.88 -0.80
N PRO A 61 20.62 -8.44 -1.90
CA PRO A 61 21.83 -7.93 -2.52
C PRO A 61 21.65 -6.51 -3.04
N ARG A 62 22.70 -5.70 -2.91
CA ARG A 62 22.72 -4.31 -3.43
C ARG A 62 23.07 -4.30 -4.92
N PRO A 63 22.44 -3.43 -5.73
CA PRO A 63 22.78 -3.27 -7.14
C PRO A 63 24.22 -2.78 -7.31
N LYS A 64 24.98 -3.39 -8.23
CA LYS A 64 26.41 -3.10 -8.47
C LYS A 64 26.67 -1.71 -9.06
N SER A 65 25.75 -1.20 -9.89
CA SER A 65 25.85 0.14 -10.49
C SER A 65 24.81 1.07 -9.86
N SER A 66 25.20 1.71 -8.77
CA SER A 66 24.45 2.86 -8.27
C SER A 66 25.04 4.11 -8.89
N GLN A 67 24.48 4.55 -10.02
CA GLN A 67 24.84 5.75 -10.81
C GLN A 67 24.84 7.05 -9.95
N GLY A 68 25.75 7.17 -8.98
CA GLY A 68 25.82 8.24 -8.00
C GLY A 68 24.63 8.33 -7.03
N LYS A 69 23.70 7.35 -7.03
CA LYS A 69 22.49 7.41 -6.20
C LYS A 69 22.74 6.80 -4.82
N PRO A 70 22.14 7.34 -3.74
CA PRO A 70 22.14 6.65 -2.45
C PRO A 70 21.37 5.33 -2.58
N VAL A 71 21.93 4.25 -2.03
CA VAL A 71 21.30 2.92 -1.98
C VAL A 71 20.99 2.57 -0.54
N VAL A 72 19.79 2.06 -0.30
CA VAL A 72 19.31 1.60 1.01
C VAL A 72 19.28 0.09 1.03
N ASP A 73 19.60 -0.50 2.17
CA ASP A 73 19.39 -1.92 2.38
C ASP A 73 17.92 -2.29 2.31
N VAL A 74 17.62 -3.31 1.52
CA VAL A 74 16.31 -3.93 1.45
C VAL A 74 16.34 -5.18 2.30
N VAL A 75 15.53 -5.20 3.35
CA VAL A 75 15.49 -6.29 4.33
C VAL A 75 14.10 -6.88 4.33
N VAL A 76 13.99 -8.20 4.12
CA VAL A 76 12.68 -8.87 4.14
C VAL A 76 12.04 -8.74 5.52
N ASP A 77 10.71 -8.60 5.57
CA ASP A 77 9.95 -8.51 6.83
C ASP A 77 10.37 -9.63 7.80
N PRO A 78 10.83 -9.28 9.03
CA PRO A 78 11.27 -10.25 10.03
C PRO A 78 10.25 -11.37 10.29
N TYR A 79 8.95 -11.06 10.20
CA TYR A 79 7.88 -12.04 10.39
C TYR A 79 7.86 -13.13 9.31
N LEU A 80 8.25 -12.78 8.08
CA LEU A 80 8.37 -13.73 6.98
C LEU A 80 9.75 -14.38 6.99
N SER A 81 10.82 -13.62 7.27
CA SER A 81 12.20 -14.12 7.24
C SER A 81 12.42 -15.26 8.24
N GLN A 82 11.82 -15.18 9.43
CA GLN A 82 11.88 -16.22 10.45
C GLN A 82 11.18 -17.53 10.04
N LYS A 83 10.22 -17.46 9.13
CA LYS A 83 9.45 -18.63 8.65
C LYS A 83 10.10 -19.30 7.45
N LEU A 84 11.06 -18.64 6.80
CA LEU A 84 11.76 -19.17 5.63
C LEU A 84 12.86 -20.17 6.05
N ARG A 85 12.90 -21.32 5.40
CA ARG A 85 14.01 -22.28 5.50
C ARG A 85 15.25 -21.76 4.76
N PRO A 86 16.48 -22.24 5.07
CA PRO A 86 17.71 -21.76 4.43
C PRO A 86 17.66 -21.74 2.89
N HIS A 87 17.25 -22.85 2.25
CA HIS A 87 17.09 -22.93 0.80
C HIS A 87 16.05 -21.92 0.26
N GLN A 88 14.98 -21.66 1.01
CA GLN A 88 13.96 -20.68 0.62
C GLN A 88 14.51 -19.25 0.66
N ARG A 89 15.43 -18.95 1.59
CA ARG A 89 16.08 -17.64 1.70
C ARG A 89 16.99 -17.40 0.48
N GLU A 90 17.65 -18.43 -0.01
CA GLU A 90 18.43 -18.38 -1.25
C GLU A 90 17.53 -18.18 -2.47
N GLY A 91 16.41 -18.90 -2.56
CA GLY A 91 15.42 -18.72 -3.63
C GLY A 91 14.85 -17.29 -3.68
N VAL A 92 14.57 -16.66 -2.52
CA VAL A 92 14.12 -15.26 -2.46
C VAL A 92 15.20 -14.30 -2.96
N LYS A 93 16.47 -14.50 -2.55
CA LYS A 93 17.59 -13.67 -3.03
C LYS A 93 17.77 -13.81 -4.55
N PHE A 94 17.75 -15.03 -5.06
CA PHE A 94 17.83 -15.32 -6.49
C PHE A 94 16.73 -14.60 -7.27
N LEU A 95 15.47 -14.76 -6.84
CA LEU A 95 14.35 -14.09 -7.48
C LEU A 95 14.49 -12.56 -7.47
N TYR A 96 14.97 -12.00 -6.37
CA TYR A 96 15.20 -10.56 -6.25
C TYR A 96 16.25 -10.08 -7.25
N GLU A 97 17.39 -10.77 -7.36
CA GLU A 97 18.44 -10.45 -8.34
C GLU A 97 17.91 -10.47 -9.78
N CYS A 98 17.09 -11.48 -10.10
CA CYS A 98 16.46 -11.65 -11.39
C CYS A 98 15.48 -10.50 -11.73
N ILE A 99 14.59 -10.14 -10.82
CA ILE A 99 13.61 -9.06 -11.04
C ILE A 99 14.29 -7.69 -11.15
N MET A 100 15.35 -7.49 -10.36
CA MET A 100 16.12 -6.25 -10.36
C MET A 100 17.09 -6.12 -11.53
N GLY A 101 17.20 -7.14 -12.39
CA GLY A 101 18.13 -7.15 -13.53
C GLY A 101 19.60 -7.12 -13.10
N MET A 102 19.93 -7.73 -11.95
CA MET A 102 21.30 -7.80 -11.44
C MET A 102 22.10 -8.98 -12.00
N LYS A 103 21.43 -9.87 -12.73
CA LYS A 103 22.03 -11.03 -13.40
C LYS A 103 22.45 -10.66 -14.83
N GLU A 104 23.34 -11.45 -15.39
CA GLU A 104 23.99 -11.23 -16.70
C GLU A 104 23.09 -11.51 -17.91
N TYR A 105 21.77 -11.69 -17.70
CA TYR A 105 20.81 -11.89 -18.78
C TYR A 105 19.92 -10.65 -18.94
N ASP A 106 19.53 -10.35 -20.18
CA ASP A 106 18.79 -9.13 -20.56
C ASP A 106 17.28 -9.18 -20.21
N GLY A 107 16.92 -9.89 -19.14
CA GLY A 107 15.53 -10.15 -18.75
C GLY A 107 15.23 -9.66 -17.33
N ARG A 108 13.96 -9.31 -17.10
CA ARG A 108 13.42 -8.95 -15.77
C ARG A 108 12.33 -9.93 -15.34
N GLY A 109 12.67 -11.20 -15.34
CA GLY A 109 11.78 -12.31 -14.99
C GLY A 109 12.57 -13.45 -14.38
N ALA A 110 11.88 -14.33 -13.67
CA ALA A 110 12.50 -15.45 -12.98
C ALA A 110 11.54 -16.65 -12.93
N VAL A 111 12.10 -17.85 -12.97
CA VAL A 111 11.34 -19.10 -12.82
C VAL A 111 11.91 -19.87 -11.64
N LEU A 112 11.05 -20.24 -10.69
CA LEU A 112 11.40 -21.17 -9.62
C LEU A 112 11.06 -22.59 -10.08
N ALA A 113 12.09 -23.38 -10.37
CA ALA A 113 11.97 -24.78 -10.80
C ALA A 113 12.29 -25.78 -9.67
N ASP A 114 12.32 -25.34 -8.41
CA ASP A 114 12.53 -26.22 -7.25
C ASP A 114 11.45 -27.30 -7.16
N GLU A 115 11.77 -28.40 -6.48
CA GLU A 115 10.83 -29.51 -6.23
C GLU A 115 9.47 -29.05 -5.68
N MET A 116 8.43 -29.81 -6.00
CA MET A 116 7.09 -29.57 -5.49
C MET A 116 7.08 -29.75 -3.96
N GLY A 117 6.39 -28.87 -3.24
CA GLY A 117 6.30 -28.94 -1.76
C GLY A 117 7.35 -28.13 -0.99
N LEU A 118 8.40 -27.59 -1.63
CA LEU A 118 9.42 -26.75 -0.97
C LEU A 118 8.94 -25.35 -0.55
N GLY A 119 7.64 -25.06 -0.64
CA GLY A 119 7.08 -23.78 -0.19
C GLY A 119 7.41 -22.59 -1.08
N LYS A 120 7.54 -22.81 -2.40
CA LYS A 120 7.77 -21.74 -3.40
C LYS A 120 6.81 -20.55 -3.22
N THR A 121 5.53 -20.81 -2.92
CA THR A 121 4.53 -19.76 -2.68
C THR A 121 4.92 -18.81 -1.55
N LEU A 122 5.50 -19.31 -0.46
CA LEU A 122 5.98 -18.46 0.64
C LEU A 122 7.15 -17.59 0.20
N GLN A 123 8.07 -18.15 -0.60
CA GLN A 123 9.20 -17.39 -1.18
C GLN A 123 8.67 -16.21 -2.03
N THR A 124 7.72 -16.47 -2.92
CA THR A 124 7.13 -15.43 -3.77
C THR A 124 6.33 -14.41 -2.97
N ILE A 125 5.61 -14.81 -1.92
CA ILE A 125 4.90 -13.89 -1.03
C ILE A 125 5.90 -12.97 -0.30
N ALA A 126 7.00 -13.53 0.23
CA ALA A 126 8.02 -12.77 0.92
C ALA A 126 8.70 -11.75 0.00
N LEU A 127 9.03 -12.16 -1.21
CA LEU A 127 9.56 -11.28 -2.23
C LEU A 127 8.56 -10.18 -2.62
N LEU A 128 7.32 -10.56 -2.94
CA LEU A 128 6.31 -9.61 -3.38
C LEU A 128 6.05 -8.54 -2.32
N TRP A 129 5.89 -8.95 -1.06
CA TRP A 129 5.72 -8.03 0.06
C TRP A 129 6.89 -7.05 0.17
N THR A 130 8.12 -7.54 0.00
CA THR A 130 9.34 -6.72 0.02
C THR A 130 9.32 -5.69 -1.11
N LEU A 131 9.02 -6.10 -2.35
CA LEU A 131 8.96 -5.22 -3.52
C LEU A 131 7.81 -4.20 -3.48
N LEU A 132 6.71 -4.52 -2.80
CA LEU A 132 5.56 -3.63 -2.59
C LEU A 132 5.83 -2.55 -1.53
N LYS A 133 6.75 -2.79 -0.58
CA LYS A 133 6.98 -1.90 0.57
C LYS A 133 8.33 -1.21 0.55
N GLN A 134 9.32 -1.77 -0.14
CA GLN A 134 10.70 -1.31 -0.13
C GLN A 134 11.23 -1.14 -1.55
N ASN A 135 12.16 -0.21 -1.68
CA ASN A 135 12.92 0.04 -2.90
C ASN A 135 14.35 0.40 -2.48
N PRO A 136 15.39 -0.19 -3.09
CA PRO A 136 16.77 0.15 -2.78
C PRO A 136 17.11 1.61 -3.15
N PHE A 137 16.39 2.22 -4.08
CA PHE A 137 16.55 3.62 -4.44
C PHE A 137 15.55 4.48 -3.66
N PRO A 138 16.02 5.35 -2.77
CA PRO A 138 15.14 6.21 -2.01
C PRO A 138 14.45 7.21 -2.94
N ASN A 139 13.22 7.58 -2.59
CA ASN A 139 12.34 8.48 -3.34
C ASN A 139 11.76 7.94 -4.66
N GLN A 140 12.01 6.68 -5.03
CA GLN A 140 11.42 6.09 -6.25
C GLN A 140 10.08 5.35 -6.02
N GLY A 141 9.54 5.38 -4.80
CA GLY A 141 8.34 4.61 -4.44
C GLY A 141 8.58 3.10 -4.48
N PRO A 142 7.54 2.26 -4.34
CA PRO A 142 7.72 0.81 -4.36
C PRO A 142 8.09 0.29 -5.76
N ILE A 143 8.87 -0.78 -5.83
CA ILE A 143 9.32 -1.40 -7.09
C ILE A 143 8.12 -1.94 -7.86
N ILE A 144 7.24 -2.64 -7.14
CA ILE A 144 5.97 -3.12 -7.68
C ILE A 144 4.88 -2.27 -7.06
N LYS A 145 4.03 -1.67 -7.89
CA LYS A 145 2.84 -0.95 -7.42
C LYS A 145 1.65 -1.89 -7.30
N ARG A 146 1.58 -2.88 -8.19
CA ARG A 146 0.44 -3.76 -8.40
C ARG A 146 0.90 -5.14 -8.83
N ALA A 147 0.34 -6.16 -8.20
CA ALA A 147 0.59 -7.56 -8.55
C ALA A 147 -0.70 -8.33 -8.74
N LEU A 148 -0.67 -9.27 -9.69
CA LEU A 148 -1.74 -10.22 -9.95
C LEU A 148 -1.38 -11.58 -9.36
N ILE A 149 -2.24 -12.11 -8.49
CA ILE A 149 -2.01 -13.37 -7.79
C ILE A 149 -3.29 -14.22 -7.77
N ASN A 150 -3.16 -15.54 -7.67
CA ASN A 150 -4.33 -16.44 -7.53
C ASN A 150 -4.41 -17.14 -6.15
N TRP A 151 -3.45 -16.85 -5.26
CA TRP A 151 -3.26 -17.57 -3.99
C TRP A 151 -3.87 -16.85 -2.78
N LYS A 152 -5.18 -16.57 -2.83
CA LYS A 152 -5.89 -15.80 -1.79
C LYS A 152 -5.68 -16.37 -0.38
N ARG A 153 -5.72 -17.69 -0.25
CA ARG A 153 -5.67 -18.40 1.03
C ARG A 153 -4.29 -18.30 1.65
N GLU A 154 -3.26 -18.40 0.82
CA GLU A 154 -1.86 -18.36 1.19
C GLU A 154 -1.46 -16.95 1.63
N PHE A 155 -1.89 -15.92 0.90
CA PHE A 155 -1.67 -14.53 1.31
C PHE A 155 -2.28 -14.24 2.68
N ARG A 156 -3.53 -14.68 2.91
CA ARG A 156 -4.18 -14.52 4.22
C ARG A 156 -3.48 -15.31 5.32
N LYS A 157 -3.05 -16.54 5.04
CA LYS A 157 -2.32 -17.39 5.99
C LYS A 157 -1.00 -16.75 6.42
N TRP A 158 -0.24 -16.18 5.49
CA TRP A 158 1.11 -15.69 5.75
C TRP A 158 1.21 -14.22 6.12
N LEU A 159 0.30 -13.35 5.66
CA LEU A 159 0.33 -11.91 5.92
C LEU A 159 -0.87 -11.39 6.72
N GLY A 160 -1.91 -12.20 6.91
CA GLY A 160 -3.17 -11.77 7.54
C GLY A 160 -4.01 -10.85 6.64
N ASN A 161 -5.13 -10.37 7.17
CA ASN A 161 -6.03 -9.46 6.44
C ASN A 161 -5.67 -7.98 6.59
N GLU A 162 -4.93 -7.62 7.65
CA GLU A 162 -4.69 -6.21 8.00
C GLU A 162 -3.49 -5.60 7.29
N ARG A 163 -2.51 -6.43 6.90
CA ARG A 163 -1.24 -5.94 6.32
C ARG A 163 -1.34 -5.57 4.83
N LEU A 164 -2.31 -6.14 4.10
CA LEU A 164 -2.47 -5.94 2.66
C LEU A 164 -3.93 -5.70 2.25
N GLY A 165 -4.16 -4.60 1.55
CA GLY A 165 -5.37 -4.39 0.77
C GLY A 165 -5.38 -5.32 -0.44
N ILE A 166 -6.22 -6.36 -0.38
CA ILE A 166 -6.45 -7.33 -1.45
C ILE A 166 -7.75 -7.00 -2.17
N PHE A 167 -7.68 -6.77 -3.47
CA PHE A 167 -8.87 -6.63 -4.33
C PHE A 167 -9.17 -7.95 -5.03
N ALA A 168 -10.34 -8.53 -4.81
CA ALA A 168 -10.78 -9.71 -5.54
C ALA A 168 -11.53 -9.29 -6.80
N ALA A 169 -10.89 -9.44 -7.97
CA ALA A 169 -11.49 -9.22 -9.27
C ALA A 169 -12.31 -10.45 -9.67
N ASP A 170 -13.56 -10.50 -9.21
CA ASP A 170 -14.55 -11.47 -9.69
C ASP A 170 -14.99 -11.13 -11.13
N LEU A 171 -15.70 -12.03 -11.81
CA LEU A 171 -16.17 -11.88 -13.20
C LEU A 171 -16.84 -10.53 -13.47
N LYS A 172 -17.64 -10.05 -12.51
CA LYS A 172 -18.40 -8.78 -12.59
C LYS A 172 -17.63 -7.53 -12.14
N ALA A 173 -16.51 -7.69 -11.45
CA ALA A 173 -15.77 -6.55 -10.88
C ALA A 173 -15.04 -5.75 -11.98
N ASN A 174 -15.06 -4.42 -11.93
CA ASN A 174 -14.33 -3.63 -12.91
C ASN A 174 -12.84 -3.56 -12.53
N VAL A 175 -11.95 -3.99 -13.43
CA VAL A 175 -10.50 -3.93 -13.20
C VAL A 175 -10.01 -2.48 -13.13
N ASN A 176 -10.74 -1.53 -13.70
CA ASN A 176 -10.41 -0.11 -13.63
C ASN A 176 -10.56 0.46 -12.21
N ASP A 177 -11.43 -0.08 -11.36
CA ASP A 177 -11.58 0.36 -9.98
C ASP A 177 -10.29 0.11 -9.20
N PHE A 178 -9.63 -1.03 -9.47
CA PHE A 178 -8.30 -1.30 -8.95
C PHE A 178 -7.24 -0.41 -9.58
N LYS A 179 -7.39 -0.03 -10.86
CA LYS A 179 -6.43 0.85 -11.54
C LYS A 179 -6.45 2.28 -11.02
N ILE A 180 -7.61 2.76 -10.58
CA ILE A 180 -7.79 4.13 -10.08
C ILE A 180 -7.52 4.19 -8.57
N GLY A 181 -7.90 3.15 -7.84
CA GLY A 181 -7.68 3.06 -6.40
C GLY A 181 -6.20 2.94 -6.00
N ARG A 182 -5.81 3.69 -4.94
CA ARG A 182 -4.51 3.54 -4.26
C ARG A 182 -4.57 2.62 -3.03
N ILE A 183 -5.76 2.14 -2.68
CA ILE A 183 -6.03 1.37 -1.47
C ILE A 183 -5.54 -0.07 -1.61
N TYR A 184 -5.69 -0.65 -2.80
CA TYR A 184 -5.34 -2.03 -3.06
C TYR A 184 -4.00 -2.13 -3.79
N GLN A 185 -3.08 -2.90 -3.21
CA GLN A 185 -1.72 -3.12 -3.75
C GLN A 185 -1.66 -4.44 -4.53
N VAL A 186 -2.58 -5.36 -4.22
CA VAL A 186 -2.58 -6.71 -4.76
C VAL A 186 -3.98 -7.03 -5.28
N MET A 187 -4.06 -7.45 -6.54
CA MET A 187 -5.29 -7.92 -7.16
C MET A 187 -5.25 -9.44 -7.27
N ILE A 188 -6.34 -10.08 -6.87
CA ILE A 188 -6.60 -11.49 -7.11
C ILE A 188 -7.55 -11.60 -8.29
N ILE A 189 -7.13 -12.29 -9.34
CA ILE A 189 -7.89 -12.41 -10.59
C ILE A 189 -7.88 -13.85 -11.08
N GLY A 190 -9.03 -14.32 -11.56
CA GLY A 190 -9.15 -15.64 -12.18
C GLY A 190 -8.51 -15.69 -13.56
N TYR A 191 -8.03 -16.86 -13.96
CA TYR A 191 -7.30 -17.05 -15.22
C TYR A 191 -8.11 -16.63 -16.45
N GLU A 192 -9.39 -17.00 -16.53
CA GLU A 192 -10.25 -16.60 -17.66
C GLU A 192 -10.33 -15.08 -17.83
N LYS A 193 -10.37 -14.35 -16.72
CA LYS A 193 -10.46 -12.88 -16.74
C LYS A 193 -9.13 -12.24 -17.13
N VAL A 194 -8.01 -12.82 -16.70
CA VAL A 194 -6.68 -12.42 -17.20
C VAL A 194 -6.61 -12.59 -18.72
N CYS A 195 -7.08 -13.71 -19.26
CA CYS A 195 -7.09 -13.93 -20.70
C CYS A 195 -7.97 -12.90 -21.44
N ARG A 196 -9.16 -12.58 -20.91
CA ARG A 196 -10.07 -11.59 -21.51
C ARG A 196 -9.52 -10.16 -21.48
N GLU A 197 -8.83 -9.79 -20.40
CA GLU A 197 -8.34 -8.43 -20.17
C GLU A 197 -6.82 -8.29 -20.30
N CYS A 198 -6.15 -9.26 -20.94
CA CYS A 198 -4.69 -9.37 -21.01
C CYS A 198 -4.03 -8.05 -21.45
N THR A 199 -4.52 -7.45 -22.54
CA THR A 199 -4.00 -6.19 -23.08
C THR A 199 -4.07 -5.03 -22.07
N SER A 200 -5.11 -5.01 -21.24
CA SER A 200 -5.33 -3.98 -20.22
C SER A 200 -4.42 -4.17 -19.01
N LEU A 201 -4.00 -5.40 -18.73
CA LEU A 201 -3.24 -5.78 -17.54
C LEU A 201 -1.72 -5.82 -17.78
N THR A 202 -1.25 -6.12 -19.00
CA THR A 202 0.18 -6.32 -19.28
C THR A 202 1.05 -5.09 -19.01
N TYR A 203 0.51 -3.88 -19.17
CA TYR A 203 1.31 -2.64 -19.02
C TYR A 203 1.44 -2.11 -17.59
N SER A 204 0.77 -2.70 -16.60
CA SER A 204 0.66 -2.11 -15.26
C SER A 204 0.93 -3.07 -14.10
N PHE A 205 1.16 -4.35 -14.38
CA PHE A 205 1.19 -5.39 -13.35
C PHE A 205 2.34 -6.37 -13.58
N VAL A 206 2.91 -6.85 -12.47
CA VAL A 206 3.80 -8.03 -12.51
C VAL A 206 2.94 -9.27 -12.30
N LEU A 207 3.00 -10.20 -13.26
CA LEU A 207 2.28 -11.47 -13.20
C LEU A 207 3.19 -12.53 -12.57
N PHE A 208 2.70 -13.16 -11.50
CA PHE A 208 3.37 -14.29 -10.88
C PHE A 208 2.63 -15.59 -11.24
N ARG A 209 3.28 -16.46 -12.00
CA ARG A 209 2.82 -17.82 -12.31
C ARG A 209 3.84 -18.81 -11.76
N MET A 210 3.38 -19.79 -10.99
CA MET A 210 4.17 -21.00 -10.74
C MET A 210 3.70 -22.09 -11.68
N THR A 211 4.67 -22.77 -12.29
CA THR A 211 4.50 -24.04 -12.99
C THR A 211 4.49 -25.19 -12.01
#